data_AF-A0A8T1A1K7-F1
#
_entry.id   AF-A0A8T1A1K7-F1
#
_cell.length_a   1.000
_cell.length_b   1.000
_cell.length_c   1.000
_cell.angle_alpha   90.00
_cell.angle_beta   90.00
_cell.angle_gamma   90.00
#
_symmetry.space_group_name_H-M   'P 1'
#
loop_
_entity.id
_entity.type
_entity.pdbx_description
1 polymer ?
#
loop_
_entity_poly.entity_id
_entity_poly.type
_entity_poly.pdbx_seq_one_letter_code
_entity_poly.pdbx_strand_id
1 'polypeptide(L)'
;MSSVQCASSGAKSEVPRADAATRPNQLRPVVGTRTAAALFANARARSDLHRKANVITLSRAMAKLGIELPCDEYPLSRPGVDGPEFLLNTPLQHALSEYARRSRISLQAFVELVRGQTASGYRPNKNLVPEVLNELCKDYKHLECLQKIVREGVEIFISPFGGEDAHVCGRTDHSISYPEGASINDCTDQDSITKPDYIHCDAVATAILRLTRAHPSAKVCVMAGDVALAFRNICIHSNSVYLFAGQIEEDDIIVIELSAPYGWTGSSGFYEIAGGAIAYVHGVNTNAVCPDGFFNYHWVDGHT
;
A
#
# COMPACT_ATOMS: atom_id res chain seq x y z
N MET A 1 -28.61 76.40 44.74
CA MET A 1 -27.53 75.56 44.21
C MET A 1 -27.86 74.11 44.55
N SER A 2 -27.89 73.29 43.51
CA SER A 2 -27.98 71.83 43.41
C SER A 2 -29.20 71.08 43.97
N SER A 3 -29.72 70.20 43.13
CA SER A 3 -31.02 69.54 43.20
C SER A 3 -30.89 68.03 42.90
N VAL A 4 -31.82 67.28 43.48
CA VAL A 4 -32.46 66.03 42.99
C VAL A 4 -31.65 64.73 43.15
N GLN A 5 -31.95 63.88 44.14
CA GLN A 5 -33.05 62.89 44.29
C GLN A 5 -32.96 61.65 43.36
N CYS A 6 -32.63 60.52 43.98
CA CYS A 6 -32.79 59.16 43.48
C CYS A 6 -34.23 58.67 43.69
N ALA A 7 -34.77 57.96 42.70
CA ALA A 7 -35.84 56.97 42.88
C ALA A 7 -35.56 55.77 41.98
N SER A 8 -35.67 54.58 42.59
CA SER A 8 -35.45 53.26 42.01
C SER A 8 -36.76 52.60 41.58
N SER A 9 -36.76 51.86 40.47
CA SER A 9 -37.58 50.65 40.30
C SER A 9 -37.15 49.83 39.08
N GLY A 10 -37.22 48.49 39.19
CA GLY A 10 -37.69 47.65 38.09
C GLY A 10 -36.76 46.58 37.49
N ALA A 11 -37.07 45.33 37.85
CA ALA A 11 -37.25 44.17 36.95
C ALA A 11 -36.10 43.19 36.63
N LYS A 12 -36.56 41.95 36.42
CA LYS A 12 -35.92 40.62 36.41
C LYS A 12 -34.87 40.44 35.30
N SER A 13 -33.78 39.74 35.61
CA SER A 13 -32.79 39.28 34.64
C SER A 13 -33.22 37.93 34.06
N GLU A 14 -33.66 37.92 32.80
CA GLU A 14 -33.75 36.74 31.95
C GLU A 14 -32.38 36.43 31.34
N VAL A 15 -31.94 35.17 31.41
CA VAL A 15 -30.73 34.67 30.75
C VAL A 15 -31.05 34.45 29.26
N PRO A 16 -30.34 35.09 28.32
CA PRO A 16 -30.59 34.85 26.89
C PRO A 16 -30.05 33.48 26.47
N ARG A 17 -30.91 32.66 25.84
CA ARG A 17 -30.51 31.51 25.03
C ARG A 17 -29.64 32.00 23.88
N ALA A 18 -28.42 31.47 23.78
CA ALA A 18 -27.55 31.75 22.63
C ALA A 18 -28.09 31.04 21.39
N ASP A 19 -28.48 31.84 20.39
CA ASP A 19 -28.83 31.39 19.06
C ASP A 19 -27.65 30.65 18.43
N ALA A 20 -27.85 29.36 18.18
CA ALA A 20 -26.96 28.52 17.40
C ALA A 20 -27.14 28.84 15.91
N ALA A 21 -26.60 29.97 15.46
CA ALA A 21 -26.51 30.29 14.04
C ALA A 21 -25.07 30.65 13.66
N THR A 22 -24.64 30.08 12.53
CA THR A 22 -23.41 30.38 11.77
C THR A 22 -22.07 29.91 12.34
N ARG A 23 -21.83 28.59 12.27
CA ARG A 23 -20.55 28.12 11.73
C ARG A 23 -20.82 27.59 10.31
N PRO A 24 -20.29 28.22 9.25
CA PRO A 24 -20.41 27.64 7.91
C PRO A 24 -19.71 26.28 7.95
N ASN A 25 -20.43 25.21 7.61
CA ASN A 25 -19.81 23.95 7.25
C ASN A 25 -18.86 24.26 6.08
N GLN A 26 -17.57 24.42 6.37
CA GLN A 26 -16.53 24.50 5.36
C GLN A 26 -16.47 23.12 4.68
N LEU A 27 -17.28 22.99 3.63
CA LEU A 27 -17.23 21.88 2.70
C LEU A 27 -15.80 21.79 2.18
N ARG A 28 -15.15 20.63 2.34
CA ARG A 28 -13.90 20.35 1.63
C ARG A 28 -14.26 19.94 0.21
N PRO A 29 -13.82 20.65 -0.83
CA PRO A 29 -13.88 20.14 -2.19
C PRO A 29 -13.07 18.84 -2.28
N VAL A 30 -13.51 17.88 -3.08
CA VAL A 30 -12.60 16.85 -3.62
C VAL A 30 -11.36 17.55 -4.13
N VAL A 31 -10.18 17.00 -3.82
CA VAL A 31 -8.90 17.60 -4.21
C VAL A 31 -8.94 17.98 -5.69
N GLY A 32 -8.87 19.28 -5.98
CA GLY A 32 -8.83 19.74 -7.36
C GLY A 32 -7.64 19.12 -8.08
N THR A 33 -7.68 19.05 -9.41
CA THR A 33 -6.59 18.47 -10.23
C THR A 33 -5.20 18.99 -9.85
N ARG A 34 -5.10 20.28 -9.51
CA ARG A 34 -3.87 20.91 -8.98
C ARG A 34 -3.41 20.32 -7.65
N THR A 35 -4.33 20.12 -6.70
CA THR A 35 -4.03 19.53 -5.39
C THR A 35 -3.66 18.06 -5.52
N ALA A 36 -4.39 17.29 -6.35
CA ALA A 36 -4.05 15.89 -6.64
C ALA A 36 -2.66 15.76 -7.29
N ALA A 37 -2.34 16.64 -8.26
CA ALA A 37 -1.02 16.70 -8.87
C ALA A 37 0.08 17.06 -7.86
N ALA A 38 -0.18 18.00 -6.94
CA ALA A 38 0.76 18.36 -5.89
C ALA A 38 1.00 17.20 -4.90
N LEU A 39 -0.04 16.47 -4.51
CA LEU A 39 0.07 15.27 -3.67
C LEU A 39 0.88 14.18 -4.37
N PHE A 40 0.61 13.92 -5.66
CA PHE A 40 1.37 12.99 -6.47
C PHE A 40 2.85 13.38 -6.56
N ALA A 41 3.14 14.65 -6.88
CA ALA A 41 4.51 15.16 -6.97
C ALA A 41 5.24 15.03 -5.63
N ASN A 42 4.56 15.33 -4.51
CA ASN A 42 5.12 15.17 -3.17
C ASN A 42 5.39 13.70 -2.81
N ALA A 43 4.46 12.78 -3.13
CA ALA A 43 4.66 11.35 -2.92
C ALA A 43 5.85 10.82 -3.74
N ARG A 44 5.97 11.24 -5.00
CA ARG A 44 7.09 10.89 -5.87
C ARG A 44 8.42 11.44 -5.36
N ALA A 45 8.47 12.71 -4.97
CA ALA A 45 9.67 13.31 -4.40
C ALA A 45 10.13 12.60 -3.11
N ARG A 46 9.19 12.18 -2.24
CA ARG A 46 9.51 11.38 -1.05
C ARG A 46 10.07 10.01 -1.41
N SER A 47 9.43 9.30 -2.35
CA SER A 47 9.92 8.01 -2.85
C SER A 47 11.34 8.12 -3.42
N ASP A 48 11.60 9.14 -4.24
CA ASP A 48 12.93 9.40 -4.79
C ASP A 48 13.98 9.69 -3.71
N LEU A 49 13.60 10.46 -2.68
CA LEU A 49 14.48 10.75 -1.55
C LEU A 49 14.81 9.48 -0.75
N HIS A 50 13.81 8.64 -0.46
CA HIS A 50 14.02 7.36 0.21
C HIS A 50 14.92 6.43 -0.59
N ARG A 51 14.70 6.33 -1.90
CA ARG A 51 15.57 5.54 -2.79
C ARG A 51 17.02 6.04 -2.74
N LYS A 52 17.24 7.35 -2.89
CA LYS A 52 18.58 7.95 -2.82
C LYS A 52 19.27 7.69 -1.48
N ALA A 53 18.55 7.86 -0.37
CA ALA A 53 19.08 7.60 0.96
C ALA A 53 19.46 6.12 1.15
N ASN A 54 18.65 5.21 0.61
CA ASN A 54 18.93 3.77 0.65
C ASN A 54 20.19 3.41 -0.16
N VAL A 55 20.31 3.94 -1.38
CA VAL A 55 21.50 3.76 -2.25
C VAL A 55 22.78 4.20 -1.54
N ILE A 56 22.78 5.36 -0.87
CA ILE A 56 23.93 5.84 -0.09
C ILE A 56 24.28 4.86 1.04
N THR A 57 23.28 4.34 1.73
CA THR A 57 23.46 3.41 2.85
C THR A 57 24.05 2.08 2.36
N LEU A 58 23.49 1.50 1.30
CA LEU A 58 23.96 0.27 0.69
C LEU A 58 25.38 0.41 0.13
N SER A 59 25.66 1.50 -0.59
CA SER A 59 27.00 1.81 -1.11
C SER A 59 28.04 1.88 0.01
N ARG A 60 27.72 2.57 1.12
CA ARG A 60 28.62 2.63 2.28
C ARG A 60 28.85 1.26 2.91
N ALA A 61 27.82 0.42 2.98
CA ALA A 61 27.93 -0.93 3.52
C ALA A 61 28.83 -1.81 2.62
N MET A 62 28.62 -1.77 1.30
CA MET A 62 29.42 -2.50 0.31
C MET A 62 30.88 -2.04 0.27
N ALA A 63 31.12 -0.73 0.35
CA ALA A 63 32.47 -0.16 0.35
C ALA A 63 33.35 -0.69 1.49
N LYS A 64 32.78 -0.98 2.67
CA LYS A 64 33.51 -1.58 3.80
C LYS A 64 34.10 -2.96 3.48
N LEU A 65 33.57 -3.64 2.46
CA LEU A 65 34.00 -4.97 2.02
C LEU A 65 34.70 -4.93 0.65
N GLY A 66 35.03 -3.73 0.16
CA GLY A 66 35.66 -3.53 -1.15
C GLY A 66 34.73 -3.91 -2.32
N ILE A 67 33.43 -3.77 -2.15
CA ILE A 67 32.43 -4.00 -3.19
C ILE A 67 31.91 -2.65 -3.66
N GLU A 68 31.87 -2.46 -4.98
CA GLU A 68 31.26 -1.27 -5.59
C GLU A 68 29.79 -1.55 -5.90
N LEU A 69 28.91 -0.60 -5.55
CA LEU A 69 27.49 -0.68 -5.90
C LEU A 69 27.34 -0.25 -7.37
N PRO A 70 26.75 -1.09 -8.24
CA PRO A 70 26.55 -0.76 -9.65
C PRO A 70 25.61 0.43 -9.86
N CYS A 71 25.75 1.09 -11.00
CA CYS A 71 24.89 2.22 -11.39
C CYS A 71 23.43 1.77 -11.62
N ASP A 72 22.48 2.64 -11.26
CA ASP A 72 21.02 2.42 -11.36
C ASP A 72 20.47 2.39 -12.80
N GLU A 73 21.31 2.57 -13.83
CA GLU A 73 20.86 2.71 -15.23
C GLU A 73 20.74 1.38 -16.01
N TYR A 74 20.65 0.25 -15.31
CA TYR A 74 20.50 -1.05 -15.98
C TYR A 74 19.12 -1.19 -16.65
N PRO A 75 19.03 -1.56 -17.95
CA PRO A 75 17.76 -1.64 -18.67
C PRO A 75 16.87 -2.79 -18.15
N LEU A 76 15.58 -2.52 -18.02
CA LEU A 76 14.58 -3.54 -17.63
C LEU A 76 14.34 -4.60 -18.71
N SER A 77 14.51 -4.23 -19.97
CA SER A 77 14.33 -5.13 -21.10
C SER A 77 15.16 -4.70 -22.31
N ARG A 78 15.35 -5.62 -23.26
CA ARG A 78 15.89 -5.35 -24.59
C ARG A 78 14.92 -5.82 -25.67
N PRO A 79 14.99 -5.28 -26.90
CA PRO A 79 14.23 -5.82 -28.01
C PRO A 79 14.63 -7.28 -28.28
N GLY A 80 13.65 -8.19 -28.25
CA GLY A 80 13.79 -9.59 -28.63
C GLY A 80 12.97 -9.92 -29.89
N VAL A 81 13.18 -11.12 -30.43
CA VAL A 81 12.54 -11.59 -31.68
C VAL A 81 11.01 -11.69 -31.55
N ASP A 82 10.53 -12.12 -30.37
CA ASP A 82 9.11 -12.36 -30.09
C ASP A 82 8.49 -11.32 -29.13
N GLY A 83 9.20 -10.23 -28.86
CA GLY A 83 8.80 -9.20 -27.89
C GLY A 83 9.96 -8.72 -27.02
N PRO A 84 9.70 -7.82 -26.06
CA PRO A 84 10.74 -7.37 -25.12
C PRO A 84 11.23 -8.54 -24.27
N GLU A 85 12.52 -8.80 -24.33
CA GLU A 85 13.19 -9.75 -23.44
C GLU A 85 13.55 -9.01 -22.15
N PHE A 86 12.96 -9.43 -21.03
CA PHE A 86 13.23 -8.84 -19.72
C PHE A 86 14.59 -9.27 -19.21
N LEU A 87 15.36 -8.31 -18.68
CA LEU A 87 16.73 -8.54 -18.25
C LEU A 87 16.83 -8.56 -16.74
N LEU A 88 17.54 -9.55 -16.23
CA LEU A 88 17.99 -9.54 -14.84
C LEU A 88 19.10 -8.51 -14.69
N ASN A 89 19.04 -7.67 -13.65
CA ASN A 89 20.12 -6.74 -13.33
C ASN A 89 21.31 -7.50 -12.75
N THR A 90 22.06 -8.20 -13.62
CA THR A 90 23.20 -9.04 -13.26
C THR A 90 24.28 -8.28 -12.50
N PRO A 91 24.63 -7.01 -12.83
CA PRO A 91 25.58 -6.26 -12.02
C PRO A 91 25.12 -6.11 -10.57
N LEU A 92 23.87 -5.65 -10.35
CA LEU A 92 23.34 -5.45 -9.00
C LEU A 92 23.23 -6.77 -8.25
N GLN A 93 22.73 -7.81 -8.92
CA GLN A 93 22.67 -9.17 -8.40
C GLN A 93 24.06 -9.64 -7.93
N HIS A 94 25.09 -9.51 -8.77
CA HIS A 94 26.45 -9.92 -8.43
C HIS A 94 27.00 -9.15 -7.23
N ALA A 95 26.80 -7.82 -7.18
CA ALA A 95 27.24 -7.00 -6.05
C ALA A 95 26.54 -7.39 -4.74
N LEU A 96 25.23 -7.65 -4.79
CA LEU A 96 24.44 -8.11 -3.66
C LEU A 96 24.84 -9.52 -3.20
N SER A 97 25.09 -10.44 -4.12
CA SER A 97 25.57 -11.80 -3.83
C SER A 97 26.96 -11.80 -3.21
N GLU A 98 27.89 -11.00 -3.74
CA GLU A 98 29.21 -10.79 -3.14
C GLU A 98 29.09 -10.20 -1.75
N TYR A 99 28.21 -9.21 -1.55
CA TYR A 99 27.99 -8.59 -0.26
C TYR A 99 27.47 -9.60 0.76
N ALA A 100 26.45 -10.37 0.41
CA ALA A 100 25.92 -11.44 1.26
C ALA A 100 27.01 -12.45 1.65
N ARG A 101 27.81 -12.94 0.67
CA ARG A 101 28.91 -13.88 0.92
C ARG A 101 30.01 -13.33 1.82
N ARG A 102 30.47 -12.09 1.57
CA ARG A 102 31.59 -11.49 2.32
C ARG A 102 31.19 -11.01 3.70
N SER A 103 29.99 -10.47 3.83
CA SER A 103 29.51 -9.90 5.10
C SER A 103 29.09 -10.98 6.11
N ARG A 104 28.61 -12.14 5.63
CA ARG A 104 28.07 -13.24 6.45
C ARG A 104 26.96 -12.79 7.42
N ILE A 105 26.26 -11.72 7.10
CA ILE A 105 25.10 -11.27 7.88
C ILE A 105 23.93 -12.22 7.66
N SER A 106 22.97 -12.21 8.59
CA SER A 106 21.74 -13.00 8.43
C SER A 106 20.93 -12.50 7.22
N LEU A 107 20.10 -13.39 6.65
CA LEU A 107 19.16 -13.01 5.58
C LEU A 107 18.25 -11.86 6.02
N GLN A 108 17.81 -11.86 7.27
CA GLN A 108 17.06 -10.77 7.88
C GLN A 108 17.82 -9.44 7.75
N ALA A 109 19.05 -9.37 8.26
CA ALA A 109 19.85 -8.14 8.24
C ALA A 109 20.18 -7.70 6.80
N PHE A 110 20.37 -8.65 5.88
CA PHE A 110 20.56 -8.37 4.47
C PHE A 110 19.32 -7.73 3.84
N VAL A 111 18.13 -8.30 4.07
CA VAL A 111 16.87 -7.74 3.56
C VAL A 111 16.57 -6.38 4.17
N GLU A 112 16.81 -6.20 5.47
CA GLU A 112 16.69 -4.92 6.13
C GLU A 112 17.59 -3.86 5.49
N LEU A 113 18.85 -4.21 5.21
CA LEU A 113 19.78 -3.32 4.50
C LEU A 113 19.27 -2.98 3.09
N VAL A 114 18.83 -3.98 2.30
CA VAL A 114 18.34 -3.76 0.93
C VAL A 114 17.09 -2.88 0.91
N ARG A 115 16.21 -2.99 1.91
CA ARG A 115 14.98 -2.18 2.05
C ARG A 115 15.19 -0.84 2.74
N GLY A 116 16.38 -0.59 3.30
CA GLY A 116 16.64 0.59 4.13
C GLY A 116 15.85 0.60 5.45
N GLN A 117 15.59 -0.59 6.04
CA GLN A 117 15.03 -0.72 7.38
C GLN A 117 16.09 -0.36 8.43
N THR A 118 15.69 0.45 9.41
CA THR A 118 16.55 0.87 10.52
C THR A 118 15.82 0.70 11.83
N ALA A 119 16.56 0.68 12.94
CA ALA A 119 15.96 0.62 14.28
C ALA A 119 14.96 1.77 14.54
N SER A 120 15.21 2.96 13.97
CA SER A 120 14.33 4.12 14.09
C SER A 120 13.14 4.10 13.11
N GLY A 121 13.15 3.18 12.14
CA GLY A 121 12.20 3.13 11.05
C GLY A 121 12.22 1.76 10.38
N TYR A 122 11.63 0.77 11.04
CA TYR A 122 11.65 -0.62 10.59
C TYR A 122 10.65 -0.94 9.46
N ARG A 123 9.82 0.03 9.07
CA ARG A 123 8.78 -0.16 8.03
C ARG A 123 9.37 -0.72 6.74
N PRO A 124 8.83 -1.82 6.20
CA PRO A 124 9.39 -2.45 5.01
C PRO A 124 9.16 -1.62 3.74
N ASN A 125 7.99 -0.98 3.61
CA ASN A 125 7.69 -0.07 2.50
C ASN A 125 7.78 1.38 2.96
N LYS A 126 8.81 2.12 2.52
CA LYS A 126 9.01 3.52 2.91
C LYS A 126 8.00 4.50 2.29
N ASN A 127 7.30 4.08 1.26
CA ASN A 127 6.29 4.91 0.60
C ASN A 127 4.96 4.94 1.36
N LEU A 128 4.72 3.95 2.23
CA LEU A 128 3.53 3.89 3.09
C LEU A 128 3.85 4.56 4.43
N VAL A 129 3.21 5.70 4.67
CA VAL A 129 3.45 6.54 5.84
C VAL A 129 2.30 6.35 6.85
N PRO A 130 2.55 5.71 8.01
CA PRO A 130 1.52 5.40 8.99
C PRO A 130 0.73 6.62 9.46
N GLU A 131 1.41 7.75 9.66
CA GLU A 131 0.80 8.98 10.14
C GLU A 131 -0.19 9.55 9.11
N VAL A 132 0.12 9.43 7.81
CA VAL A 132 -0.78 9.81 6.73
C VAL A 132 -1.99 8.89 6.69
N LEU A 133 -1.79 7.58 6.88
CA LEU A 133 -2.87 6.60 6.88
C LEU A 133 -3.79 6.77 8.09
N ASN A 134 -3.26 7.11 9.26
CA ASN A 134 -4.06 7.43 10.45
C ASN A 134 -5.03 8.57 10.19
N GLU A 135 -4.58 9.61 9.49
CA GLU A 135 -5.44 10.76 9.17
C GLU A 135 -6.44 10.45 8.06
N LEU A 136 -5.99 9.81 6.97
CA LEU A 136 -6.84 9.55 5.81
C LEU A 136 -7.86 8.42 6.04
N CYS A 137 -7.50 7.42 6.85
CA CYS A 137 -8.28 6.21 7.06
C CYS A 137 -8.81 6.11 8.50
N LYS A 138 -8.96 7.23 9.21
CA LYS A 138 -9.29 7.28 10.65
C LYS A 138 -10.53 6.47 11.06
N ASP A 139 -11.56 6.41 10.23
CA ASP A 139 -12.80 5.64 10.50
C ASP A 139 -12.90 4.37 9.62
N TYR A 140 -11.79 3.94 9.01
CA TYR A 140 -11.73 2.69 8.28
C TYR A 140 -11.68 1.50 9.25
N LYS A 141 -12.62 0.56 9.11
CA LYS A 141 -12.80 -0.59 10.03
C LYS A 141 -11.54 -1.45 10.23
N HIS A 142 -10.64 -1.51 9.25
CA HIS A 142 -9.40 -2.29 9.32
C HIS A 142 -8.14 -1.41 9.47
N LEU A 143 -8.27 -0.17 9.96
CA LEU A 143 -7.14 0.74 10.14
C LEU A 143 -6.02 0.12 10.98
N GLU A 144 -6.35 -0.59 12.06
CA GLU A 144 -5.34 -1.23 12.92
C GLU A 144 -4.56 -2.31 12.15
N CYS A 145 -5.24 -3.16 11.38
CA CYS A 145 -4.60 -4.16 10.53
C CYS A 145 -3.72 -3.50 9.47
N LEU A 146 -4.21 -2.43 8.81
CA LEU A 146 -3.46 -1.67 7.83
C LEU A 146 -2.19 -1.06 8.46
N GLN A 147 -2.29 -0.49 9.65
CA GLN A 147 -1.17 0.05 10.41
C GLN A 147 -0.13 -1.02 10.72
N LYS A 148 -0.55 -2.22 11.13
CA LYS A 148 0.34 -3.34 11.39
C LYS A 148 1.12 -3.74 10.13
N ILE A 149 0.41 -3.98 9.02
CA ILE A 149 1.02 -4.33 7.72
C ILE A 149 2.05 -3.28 7.27
N VAL A 150 1.73 -1.99 7.44
CA VAL A 150 2.64 -0.90 7.03
C VAL A 150 3.85 -0.78 7.94
N ARG A 151 3.71 -1.10 9.24
CA ARG A 151 4.78 -0.98 10.23
C ARG A 151 5.75 -2.14 10.20
N GLU A 152 5.20 -3.34 10.09
CA GLU A 152 5.94 -4.59 10.32
C GLU A 152 6.08 -5.39 9.02
N GLY A 153 5.18 -5.19 8.06
CA GLY A 153 4.99 -6.12 6.95
C GLY A 153 4.09 -7.27 7.37
N VAL A 154 3.88 -8.19 6.42
CA VAL A 154 3.09 -9.39 6.68
C VAL A 154 3.98 -10.47 7.27
N GLU A 155 3.64 -10.92 8.48
CA GLU A 155 4.24 -12.10 9.09
C GLU A 155 3.50 -13.36 8.64
N ILE A 156 4.26 -14.44 8.48
CA ILE A 156 3.75 -15.70 7.96
C ILE A 156 4.20 -16.78 8.94
N PHE A 157 3.23 -17.49 9.52
CA PHE A 157 3.45 -18.62 10.41
C PHE A 157 3.43 -19.90 9.57
N ILE A 158 4.56 -20.62 9.52
CA ILE A 158 4.70 -21.86 8.74
C ILE A 158 5.11 -23.01 9.64
N SER A 159 4.42 -24.14 9.44
CA SER A 159 4.74 -25.50 9.90
C SER A 159 5.46 -26.25 8.75
N PRO A 160 6.27 -27.30 8.98
CA PRO A 160 7.46 -27.61 8.18
C PRO A 160 7.22 -28.03 6.71
N PHE A 161 8.23 -27.74 5.89
CA PHE A 161 8.32 -27.93 4.42
C PHE A 161 8.55 -29.38 3.93
N GLY A 162 8.17 -29.64 2.66
CA GLY A 162 8.71 -30.72 1.82
C GLY A 162 8.40 -30.65 0.30
N GLY A 163 9.46 -30.70 -0.54
CA GLY A 163 9.61 -31.59 -1.71
C GLY A 163 9.20 -31.22 -3.16
N GLU A 164 10.21 -30.87 -3.99
CA GLU A 164 10.46 -31.11 -5.45
C GLU A 164 9.54 -30.60 -6.59
N ASP A 165 10.23 -30.01 -7.59
CA ASP A 165 9.96 -29.72 -9.01
C ASP A 165 8.65 -29.07 -9.48
N ALA A 166 8.78 -27.83 -9.98
CA ALA A 166 7.76 -27.19 -10.80
C ALA A 166 8.40 -26.56 -12.05
N HIS A 167 8.25 -27.24 -13.19
CA HIS A 167 8.64 -26.73 -14.49
C HIS A 167 7.53 -25.85 -15.11
N VAL A 168 7.97 -24.64 -15.51
CA VAL A 168 7.50 -23.77 -16.60
C VAL A 168 6.15 -23.06 -16.48
N CYS A 169 6.19 -21.72 -16.33
CA CYS A 169 5.36 -20.77 -17.06
C CYS A 169 6.03 -19.38 -17.12
N GLY A 170 5.87 -18.63 -18.21
CA GLY A 170 6.56 -17.37 -18.55
C GLY A 170 6.20 -16.11 -17.73
N ARG A 171 5.68 -16.28 -16.52
CA ARG A 171 5.72 -15.30 -15.41
C ARG A 171 6.40 -16.02 -14.27
N THR A 172 7.26 -15.38 -13.48
CA THR A 172 7.86 -16.03 -12.29
C THR A 172 6.76 -16.37 -11.28
N ASP A 173 6.09 -17.50 -11.50
CA ASP A 173 5.19 -18.15 -10.59
C ASP A 173 6.09 -19.09 -9.80
N HIS A 174 6.55 -18.61 -8.65
CA HIS A 174 7.04 -19.53 -7.64
C HIS A 174 5.90 -20.54 -7.44
N SER A 175 6.16 -21.84 -7.51
CA SER A 175 5.12 -22.86 -7.38
C SER A 175 4.61 -22.94 -5.94
N ILE A 176 4.01 -21.86 -5.45
CA ILE A 176 3.55 -21.59 -4.09
C ILE A 176 2.31 -22.44 -3.76
N SER A 177 1.69 -23.04 -4.79
CA SER A 177 0.55 -23.95 -4.72
C SER A 177 0.91 -25.42 -4.97
N TYR A 178 2.20 -25.75 -5.03
CA TYR A 178 2.69 -27.11 -5.25
C TYR A 178 3.88 -27.42 -4.31
N PRO A 179 4.09 -28.70 -3.94
CA PRO A 179 3.17 -29.83 -4.08
C PRO A 179 1.94 -29.67 -3.16
N GLU A 180 0.82 -30.25 -3.59
CA GLU A 180 -0.42 -30.25 -2.79
C GLU A 180 -0.18 -30.90 -1.41
N GLY A 181 -0.64 -30.23 -0.35
CA GLY A 181 -0.50 -30.65 1.05
C GLY A 181 0.80 -30.21 1.73
N ALA A 182 1.76 -29.64 1.00
CA ALA A 182 3.01 -29.10 1.55
C ALA A 182 3.44 -27.77 0.88
N SER A 183 2.57 -27.19 0.04
CA SER A 183 2.83 -25.91 -0.59
C SER A 183 2.78 -24.77 0.41
N ILE A 184 3.34 -23.63 0.06
CA ILE A 184 3.26 -22.43 0.90
C ILE A 184 1.79 -22.06 1.16
N ASN A 185 0.90 -22.23 0.18
CA ASN A 185 -0.53 -22.00 0.36
C ASN A 185 -1.17 -22.96 1.37
N ASP A 186 -0.79 -24.24 1.37
CA ASP A 186 -1.29 -25.23 2.33
C ASP A 186 -0.77 -24.97 3.75
N CYS A 187 0.48 -24.49 3.86
CA CYS A 187 1.11 -24.17 5.14
C CYS A 187 0.77 -22.77 5.66
N THR A 188 0.12 -21.92 4.85
CA THR A 188 -0.30 -20.59 5.26
C THR A 188 -1.52 -20.69 6.17
N ASP A 189 -1.44 -20.07 7.35
CA ASP A 189 -2.60 -19.92 8.23
C ASP A 189 -3.71 -19.10 7.56
N GLN A 190 -4.70 -19.80 7.03
CA GLN A 190 -5.84 -19.21 6.31
C GLN A 190 -6.77 -18.40 7.23
N ASP A 191 -6.71 -18.60 8.55
CA ASP A 191 -7.51 -17.84 9.51
C ASP A 191 -6.88 -16.48 9.83
N SER A 192 -5.58 -16.34 9.59
CA SER A 192 -4.87 -15.05 9.70
C SER A 192 -5.15 -14.08 8.54
N ILE A 193 -5.68 -14.59 7.42
CA ILE A 193 -5.95 -13.80 6.21
C ILE A 193 -7.33 -13.16 6.33
N THR A 194 -7.39 -11.83 6.15
CA THR A 194 -8.67 -11.12 6.07
C THR A 194 -9.41 -11.52 4.80
N LYS A 195 -10.63 -12.04 4.96
CA LYS A 195 -11.48 -12.46 3.84
C LYS A 195 -12.34 -11.26 3.37
N PRO A 196 -12.27 -10.87 2.09
CA PRO A 196 -13.16 -9.84 1.55
C PRO A 196 -14.62 -10.27 1.65
N ASP A 197 -15.49 -9.31 1.96
CA ASP A 197 -16.93 -9.45 1.73
C ASP A 197 -17.17 -9.22 0.23
N TYR A 198 -17.43 -10.27 -0.55
CA TYR A 198 -17.72 -10.12 -1.97
C TYR A 198 -19.01 -9.32 -2.17
N ILE A 199 -18.88 -8.17 -2.84
CA ILE A 199 -20.01 -7.38 -3.33
C ILE A 199 -20.18 -7.72 -4.81
N HIS A 200 -21.38 -8.10 -5.21
CA HIS A 200 -21.64 -8.45 -6.60
C HIS A 200 -21.56 -7.19 -7.49
N CYS A 201 -21.07 -7.35 -8.73
CA CYS A 201 -20.81 -6.23 -9.65
C CYS A 201 -22.07 -5.48 -10.13
N ASP A 202 -23.26 -6.02 -9.84
CA ASP A 202 -24.55 -5.32 -10.05
C ASP A 202 -24.68 -4.07 -9.15
N ALA A 203 -23.91 -3.98 -8.07
CA ALA A 203 -23.80 -2.77 -7.26
C ALA A 203 -23.38 -1.55 -8.11
N VAL A 204 -22.46 -1.75 -9.05
CA VAL A 204 -22.00 -0.71 -10.00
C VAL A 204 -23.15 -0.27 -10.89
N ALA A 205 -23.85 -1.23 -11.52
CA ALA A 205 -24.99 -0.94 -12.38
C ALA A 205 -26.13 -0.26 -11.61
N THR A 206 -26.40 -0.71 -10.39
CA THR A 206 -27.40 -0.13 -9.48
C THR A 206 -27.06 1.32 -9.13
N ALA A 207 -25.79 1.61 -8.85
CA ALA A 207 -25.31 2.96 -8.57
C ALA A 207 -25.43 3.89 -9.79
N ILE A 208 -25.06 3.42 -10.98
CA ILE A 208 -25.22 4.18 -12.23
C ILE A 208 -26.69 4.52 -12.47
N LEU A 209 -27.59 3.53 -12.35
CA LEU A 209 -29.02 3.74 -12.53
C LEU A 209 -29.59 4.71 -11.49
N ARG A 210 -29.15 4.61 -10.23
CA ARG A 210 -29.54 5.52 -9.15
C ARG A 210 -29.10 6.96 -9.45
N LEU A 211 -27.83 7.18 -9.81
CA LEU A 211 -27.29 8.50 -10.10
C LEU A 211 -27.91 9.12 -11.36
N THR A 212 -28.14 8.32 -12.40
CA THR A 212 -28.80 8.78 -13.63
C THR A 212 -30.22 9.27 -13.36
N ARG A 213 -30.97 8.59 -12.47
CA ARG A 213 -32.30 9.03 -12.05
C ARG A 213 -32.27 10.26 -11.16
N ALA A 214 -31.32 10.33 -10.23
CA ALA A 214 -31.19 11.45 -9.28
C ALA A 214 -30.70 12.75 -9.95
N HIS A 215 -29.92 12.64 -11.02
CA HIS A 215 -29.35 13.79 -11.71
C HIS A 215 -29.56 13.73 -13.25
N PRO A 216 -30.80 13.86 -13.75
CA PRO A 216 -31.12 13.66 -15.18
C PRO A 216 -30.39 14.60 -16.15
N SER A 217 -29.97 15.76 -15.66
CA SER A 217 -29.25 16.78 -16.46
C SER A 217 -27.73 16.69 -16.32
N ALA A 218 -27.21 15.78 -15.49
CA ALA A 218 -25.78 15.58 -15.28
C ALA A 218 -25.30 14.34 -16.04
N LYS A 219 -24.06 14.41 -16.54
CA LYS A 219 -23.39 13.24 -17.10
C LYS A 219 -22.86 12.38 -15.95
N VAL A 220 -23.34 11.13 -15.85
CA VAL A 220 -22.76 10.13 -14.96
C VAL A 220 -21.48 9.59 -15.60
N CYS A 221 -20.37 9.64 -14.86
CA CYS A 221 -19.06 9.15 -15.30
C CYS A 221 -18.61 8.04 -14.35
N VAL A 222 -17.93 7.03 -14.90
CA VAL A 222 -17.32 5.94 -14.16
C VAL A 222 -15.80 6.05 -14.35
N MET A 223 -15.04 5.84 -13.27
CA MET A 223 -13.58 5.76 -13.31
C MET A 223 -13.18 4.37 -12.86
N ALA A 224 -12.90 3.50 -13.83
CA ALA A 224 -12.38 2.17 -13.54
C ALA A 224 -10.87 2.11 -13.81
N GLY A 225 -10.16 1.34 -13.02
CA GLY A 225 -8.75 1.06 -13.23
C GLY A 225 -8.20 0.06 -12.23
N ASP A 226 -7.04 -0.50 -12.59
CA ASP A 226 -6.34 -1.48 -11.75
C ASP A 226 -5.12 -0.83 -11.08
N VAL A 227 -4.84 -1.22 -9.84
CA VAL A 227 -3.62 -0.80 -9.14
C VAL A 227 -2.46 -1.65 -9.63
N ALA A 228 -1.70 -1.09 -10.57
CA ALA A 228 -0.50 -1.73 -11.09
C ALA A 228 0.45 -2.16 -9.96
N LEU A 229 0.89 -3.43 -10.03
CA LEU A 229 1.79 -4.04 -9.03
C LEU A 229 1.23 -3.98 -7.60
N ALA A 230 -0.09 -4.04 -7.43
CA ALA A 230 -0.81 -4.02 -6.15
C ALA A 230 -0.08 -4.76 -5.02
N PHE A 231 0.24 -6.04 -5.23
CA PHE A 231 0.87 -6.89 -4.22
C PHE A 231 2.31 -6.48 -3.85
N ARG A 232 3.04 -5.80 -4.74
CA ARG A 232 4.38 -5.27 -4.43
C ARG A 232 4.36 -4.18 -3.35
N ASN A 233 3.21 -3.57 -3.11
CA ASN A 233 3.05 -2.61 -2.02
C ASN A 233 2.90 -3.28 -0.65
N ILE A 234 2.62 -4.59 -0.63
CA ILE A 234 2.48 -5.40 0.57
C ILE A 234 3.78 -6.16 0.79
N CYS A 235 4.62 -5.69 1.70
CA CYS A 235 5.91 -6.33 1.95
C CYS A 235 5.79 -7.48 2.97
N ILE A 236 6.55 -8.55 2.75
CA ILE A 236 6.69 -9.65 3.71
C ILE A 236 7.70 -9.24 4.80
N HIS A 237 7.42 -9.57 6.06
CA HIS A 237 8.32 -9.31 7.18
C HIS A 237 9.69 -9.94 6.92
N SER A 238 10.79 -9.25 7.25
CA SER A 238 12.17 -9.70 6.94
C SER A 238 12.52 -11.07 7.56
N ASN A 239 11.87 -11.43 8.67
CA ASN A 239 12.00 -12.76 9.27
C ASN A 239 11.26 -13.86 8.52
N SER A 240 10.37 -13.54 7.58
CA SER A 240 9.50 -14.51 6.89
C SER A 240 9.80 -14.61 5.39
N VAL A 241 10.62 -13.71 4.82
CA VAL A 241 10.97 -13.70 3.39
C VAL A 241 11.66 -14.98 2.91
N TYR A 242 12.34 -15.71 3.81
CA TYR A 242 12.98 -16.98 3.47
C TYR A 242 11.98 -18.06 3.01
N LEU A 243 10.70 -17.87 3.32
CA LEU A 243 9.60 -18.76 2.92
C LEU A 243 9.20 -18.57 1.45
N PHE A 244 9.59 -17.46 0.82
CA PHE A 244 9.22 -17.10 -0.54
C PHE A 244 10.46 -16.99 -1.42
N ALA A 245 11.18 -18.10 -1.51
CA ALA A 245 12.35 -18.23 -2.36
C ALA A 245 12.11 -19.26 -3.47
N GLY A 246 12.74 -19.04 -4.62
CA GLY A 246 12.83 -20.00 -5.71
C GLY A 246 14.23 -20.00 -6.32
N GLN A 247 14.55 -21.04 -7.09
CA GLN A 247 15.82 -21.15 -7.81
C GLN A 247 15.58 -21.07 -9.32
N ILE A 248 16.43 -20.31 -10.00
CA ILE A 248 16.61 -20.38 -11.45
C ILE A 248 17.82 -21.29 -11.65
N GLU A 249 17.57 -22.55 -12.01
CA GLU A 249 18.59 -23.59 -12.07
C GLU A 249 19.65 -23.30 -13.14
N GLU A 250 19.23 -22.75 -14.27
CA GLU A 250 20.09 -22.50 -15.44
C GLU A 250 21.24 -21.55 -15.12
N ASP A 251 21.01 -20.62 -14.19
CA ASP A 251 21.96 -19.59 -13.79
C ASP A 251 22.49 -19.78 -12.36
N ASP A 252 22.08 -20.84 -11.66
CA ASP A 252 22.36 -21.08 -10.22
C ASP A 252 21.99 -19.87 -9.33
N ILE A 253 20.82 -19.29 -9.57
CA ILE A 253 20.35 -18.07 -8.89
C ILE A 253 19.22 -18.40 -7.94
N ILE A 254 19.33 -17.92 -6.69
CA ILE A 254 18.20 -17.90 -5.76
C ILE A 254 17.50 -16.53 -5.84
N VAL A 255 16.19 -16.55 -6.09
CA VAL A 255 15.31 -15.38 -6.08
C VAL A 255 14.48 -15.43 -4.80
N ILE A 256 14.51 -14.34 -4.03
CA ILE A 256 13.71 -14.19 -2.81
C ILE A 256 12.72 -13.06 -3.03
N GLU A 257 11.43 -13.37 -2.99
CA GLU A 257 10.39 -12.35 -3.09
C GLU A 257 10.30 -11.55 -1.78
N LEU A 258 10.40 -10.23 -1.90
CA LEU A 258 10.36 -9.30 -0.77
C LEU A 258 8.95 -8.71 -0.58
N SER A 259 8.02 -9.01 -1.46
CA SER A 259 6.62 -8.58 -1.40
C SER A 259 5.69 -9.78 -1.42
N ALA A 260 4.39 -9.54 -1.21
CA ALA A 260 3.39 -10.57 -1.42
C ALA A 260 3.45 -11.04 -2.89
N PRO A 261 3.81 -12.32 -3.16
CA PRO A 261 3.98 -12.81 -4.51
C PRO A 261 2.64 -13.07 -5.19
N TYR A 262 2.66 -13.07 -6.52
CA TYR A 262 1.54 -13.64 -7.26
C TYR A 262 1.39 -15.14 -6.92
N GLY A 263 0.16 -15.66 -6.91
CA GLY A 263 -0.12 -17.08 -6.60
C GLY A 263 -0.25 -17.41 -5.10
N TRP A 264 0.23 -16.56 -4.19
CA TRP A 264 0.00 -16.74 -2.76
C TRP A 264 -1.41 -16.29 -2.34
N THR A 265 -2.14 -17.16 -1.64
CA THR A 265 -3.49 -16.91 -1.11
C THR A 265 -3.54 -15.69 -0.19
N GLY A 266 -2.48 -15.45 0.58
CA GLY A 266 -2.35 -14.26 1.43
C GLY A 266 -2.27 -12.95 0.63
N SER A 267 -1.74 -12.95 -0.59
CA SER A 267 -1.54 -11.71 -1.36
C SER A 267 -2.83 -10.94 -1.58
N SER A 268 -3.88 -11.63 -2.02
CA SER A 268 -5.19 -11.01 -2.24
C SER A 268 -5.84 -10.55 -0.93
N GLY A 269 -5.78 -11.37 0.14
CA GLY A 269 -6.44 -11.04 1.40
C GLY A 269 -5.74 -9.93 2.20
N PHE A 270 -4.41 -9.85 2.17
CA PHE A 270 -3.69 -8.73 2.76
C PHE A 270 -3.79 -7.46 1.90
N TYR A 271 -3.84 -7.60 0.57
CA TYR A 271 -4.10 -6.46 -0.31
C TYR A 271 -5.51 -5.90 -0.13
N GLU A 272 -6.51 -6.73 0.15
CA GLU A 272 -7.89 -6.29 0.39
C GLU A 272 -7.98 -5.22 1.49
N ILE A 273 -7.11 -5.26 2.49
CA ILE A 273 -7.02 -4.24 3.53
C ILE A 273 -6.56 -2.89 2.96
N ALA A 274 -5.59 -2.91 2.03
CA ALA A 274 -5.12 -1.72 1.34
C ALA A 274 -6.14 -1.23 0.29
N GLY A 275 -6.69 -2.14 -0.53
CA GLY A 275 -7.74 -1.85 -1.52
C GLY A 275 -8.99 -1.27 -0.87
N GLY A 276 -9.45 -1.87 0.22
CA GLY A 276 -10.58 -1.38 1.00
C GLY A 276 -10.31 -0.01 1.66
N ALA A 277 -9.08 0.27 2.09
CA ALA A 277 -8.71 1.59 2.58
C ALA A 277 -8.76 2.66 1.47
N ILE A 278 -8.26 2.33 0.27
CA ILE A 278 -8.38 3.19 -0.91
C ILE A 278 -9.85 3.45 -1.21
N ALA A 279 -10.67 2.40 -1.32
CA ALA A 279 -12.10 2.49 -1.58
C ALA A 279 -12.83 3.33 -0.51
N TYR A 280 -12.51 3.13 0.77
CA TYR A 280 -13.03 3.93 1.88
C TYR A 280 -12.70 5.42 1.72
N VAL A 281 -11.42 5.78 1.47
CA VAL A 281 -11.01 7.18 1.28
C VAL A 281 -11.75 7.81 0.10
N HIS A 282 -11.93 7.08 -1.00
CA HIS A 282 -12.72 7.53 -2.14
C HIS A 282 -14.21 7.70 -1.80
N GLY A 283 -14.78 6.76 -1.04
CA GLY A 283 -16.18 6.77 -0.65
C GLY A 283 -16.57 7.91 0.27
N VAL A 284 -15.72 8.23 1.24
CA VAL A 284 -16.00 9.32 2.20
C VAL A 284 -15.73 10.71 1.63
N ASN A 285 -15.13 10.81 0.44
CA ASN A 285 -14.97 12.09 -0.25
C ASN A 285 -16.33 12.56 -0.77
N THR A 286 -16.68 13.80 -0.48
CA THR A 286 -17.98 14.39 -0.86
C THR A 286 -17.79 15.59 -1.77
N ASN A 287 -18.81 15.93 -2.55
CA ASN A 287 -18.92 17.24 -3.20
C ASN A 287 -20.38 17.72 -3.19
N ALA A 288 -20.65 18.86 -3.83
CA ALA A 288 -22.01 19.43 -3.89
C ALA A 288 -23.04 18.52 -4.62
N VAL A 289 -22.59 17.61 -5.48
CA VAL A 289 -23.43 16.68 -6.25
C VAL A 289 -23.62 15.35 -5.50
N CYS A 290 -22.58 14.88 -4.82
CA CYS A 290 -22.54 13.65 -4.04
C CYS A 290 -22.24 13.99 -2.56
N PRO A 291 -23.21 14.53 -1.81
CA PRO A 291 -23.01 14.95 -0.43
C PRO A 291 -22.81 13.77 0.53
N ASP A 292 -23.33 12.59 0.17
CA ASP A 292 -23.20 11.35 0.96
C ASP A 292 -21.98 10.51 0.56
N GLY A 293 -21.13 11.04 -0.32
CA GLY A 293 -19.94 10.35 -0.83
C GLY A 293 -20.06 9.82 -2.25
N PHE A 294 -18.94 9.48 -2.86
CA PHE A 294 -18.93 8.79 -4.16
C PHE A 294 -19.23 7.31 -3.98
N PHE A 295 -19.97 6.75 -4.93
CA PHE A 295 -19.98 5.32 -5.10
C PHE A 295 -18.55 4.86 -5.41
N ASN A 296 -18.11 3.82 -4.71
CA ASN A 296 -16.84 3.15 -4.94
C ASN A 296 -17.11 1.66 -4.89
N TYR A 297 -16.41 0.93 -5.74
CA TYR A 297 -16.38 -0.52 -5.76
C TYR A 297 -14.93 -0.94 -5.94
N HIS A 298 -14.50 -1.96 -5.21
CA HIS A 298 -13.21 -2.59 -5.46
C HIS A 298 -13.36 -4.10 -5.36
N TRP A 299 -12.53 -4.80 -6.12
CA TRP A 299 -12.37 -6.23 -6.01
C TRP A 299 -10.90 -6.56 -6.23
N VAL A 300 -10.22 -6.93 -5.14
CA VAL A 300 -8.75 -7.04 -5.12
C VAL A 300 -8.15 -5.75 -5.67
N ASP A 301 -7.34 -5.80 -6.74
CA ASP A 301 -6.62 -4.67 -7.33
C ASP A 301 -7.44 -3.83 -8.30
N GLY A 302 -8.64 -4.28 -8.68
CA GLY A 302 -9.56 -3.52 -9.51
C GLY A 302 -10.40 -2.53 -8.70
N HIS A 303 -10.50 -1.29 -9.16
CA HIS A 303 -11.30 -0.23 -8.55
C HIS A 303 -12.24 0.42 -9.58
N THR A 304 -13.44 0.85 -9.15
CA THR A 304 -14.49 1.46 -9.99
C THR A 304 -15.32 2.50 -9.24
#